data_AF-A0A1Q3G021-F1
#
_entry.id   AF-A0A1Q3G021-F1
#
_cell.length_a   1.000
_cell.length_b   1.000
_cell.length_c   1.000
_cell.angle_alpha   90.00
_cell.angle_beta   90.00
_cell.angle_gamma   90.00
#
_symmetry.space_group_name_H-M   'P 1'
#
loop_
_entity.id
_entity.type
_entity.pdbx_description
1 polymer ?
#
loop_
_entity_poly.entity_id
_entity_poly.type
_entity_poly.pdbx_seq_one_letter_code
_entity_poly.pdbx_strand_id
1 'polypeptide(L)'
;MDENEVKSEVLIRVLNPISEEELLQQTQSKPSKTQQEIAADEDRLNELRAEIEDMRLTMEEANHALTLLESKIADHRERNPLEPVPAELVNGFCQNWIKNCHVATETISFQQLDADAEIRTQRDTIKEKEELAASDTVLVDFEALVCQKKDNVVNLQQASDTNYELRLLGGKVRQNWSREKIKVSETIQMLREASRDCEKSERALEQWQRKIRRVERDIEELEDENATLREKVRKYRPPGILEIARKFGELEQAKDELFKVVKRKVLED
;
A
#
# COMPACT_ATOMS: atom_id res chain seq x y z
N MET A 1 46.07 -64.89 -60.22
CA MET A 1 45.50 -64.15 -59.08
C MET A 1 44.48 -63.21 -59.68
N ASP A 2 43.24 -63.66 -59.67
CA ASP A 2 42.16 -63.03 -60.42
C ASP A 2 41.60 -61.84 -59.65
N GLU A 3 41.50 -60.70 -60.31
CA GLU A 3 40.92 -59.45 -59.79
C GLU A 3 39.45 -59.59 -59.34
N ASN A 4 38.81 -60.73 -59.62
CA ASN A 4 37.45 -61.03 -59.19
C ASN A 4 37.35 -61.58 -57.76
N GLU A 5 38.43 -62.12 -57.19
CA GLU A 5 38.39 -62.69 -55.84
C GLU A 5 38.47 -61.57 -54.77
N VAL A 6 39.30 -60.55 -55.02
CA VAL A 6 39.45 -59.37 -54.14
C VAL A 6 38.19 -58.50 -54.12
N LYS A 7 37.43 -58.43 -55.22
CA LYS A 7 36.16 -57.68 -55.25
C LYS A 7 35.04 -58.35 -54.45
N SER A 8 35.07 -59.68 -54.31
CA SER A 8 34.06 -60.40 -53.51
C SER A 8 34.28 -60.24 -52.01
N GLU A 9 35.53 -60.19 -51.56
CA GLU A 9 35.88 -60.07 -50.13
C GLU A 9 35.70 -58.63 -49.61
N VAL A 10 35.86 -57.63 -50.48
CA VAL A 10 35.56 -56.22 -50.17
C VAL A 10 34.05 -55.96 -50.13
N LEU A 11 33.24 -56.67 -50.94
CA LEU A 11 31.78 -56.51 -50.91
C LEU A 11 31.11 -57.19 -49.70
N ILE A 12 31.73 -58.21 -49.11
CA ILE A 12 31.19 -58.89 -47.91
C ILE A 12 31.46 -58.09 -46.62
N ARG A 13 32.50 -57.24 -46.57
CA ARG A 13 32.75 -56.36 -45.41
C ARG A 13 31.94 -55.06 -45.39
N VAL A 14 31.31 -54.68 -46.50
CA VAL A 14 30.49 -53.44 -46.58
C VAL A 14 29.00 -53.73 -46.32
N LEU A 15 28.60 -55.00 -46.28
CA LEU A 15 27.22 -55.44 -46.05
C LEU A 15 27.11 -56.38 -44.85
N ASN A 16 27.72 -56.01 -43.72
CA ASN A 16 27.22 -56.48 -42.44
C ASN A 16 26.11 -55.50 -42.02
N PRO A 17 24.83 -55.89 -42.02
CA PRO A 17 23.82 -55.07 -41.37
C PRO A 17 24.21 -55.02 -39.89
N ILE A 18 24.43 -53.81 -39.39
CA ILE A 18 24.40 -53.54 -37.95
C ILE A 18 23.11 -54.20 -37.45
N SER A 19 23.24 -55.17 -36.53
CA SER A 19 22.09 -55.88 -35.98
C SER A 19 21.11 -54.82 -35.45
N GLU A 20 19.81 -54.98 -35.70
CA GLU A 20 18.78 -54.08 -35.14
C GLU A 20 18.91 -53.94 -33.61
N GLU A 21 19.50 -54.92 -32.93
CA GLU A 21 19.86 -54.84 -31.50
C GLU A 21 20.96 -53.81 -31.19
N GLU A 22 21.97 -53.62 -32.05
CA GLU A 22 23.01 -52.61 -31.85
C GLU A 22 22.51 -51.18 -32.17
N LEU A 23 21.57 -51.06 -33.11
CA LEU A 23 20.86 -49.81 -33.38
C LEU A 23 19.87 -49.46 -32.25
N LEU A 24 19.15 -50.45 -31.71
CA LEU A 24 18.25 -50.25 -30.57
C LEU A 24 19.00 -49.91 -29.27
N GLN A 25 20.17 -50.51 -29.02
CA GLN A 25 21.03 -50.14 -27.89
C GLN A 25 21.65 -48.74 -28.03
N GLN A 26 21.91 -48.24 -29.24
CA GLN A 26 22.34 -46.85 -29.45
C GLN A 26 21.19 -45.84 -29.37
N THR A 27 19.94 -46.25 -29.61
CA THR A 27 18.75 -45.41 -29.38
C THR A 27 18.26 -45.37 -27.93
N GLN A 28 18.89 -46.11 -27.01
CA GLN A 28 18.84 -45.80 -25.57
C GLN A 28 19.66 -44.52 -25.32
N SER A 29 19.12 -43.43 -25.86
CA SER A 29 19.61 -42.07 -25.81
C SER A 29 19.84 -41.68 -24.35
N LYS A 30 21.11 -41.59 -23.95
CA LYS A 30 21.46 -40.70 -22.85
C LYS A 30 20.84 -39.35 -23.18
N PRO A 31 19.98 -38.78 -22.31
CA PRO A 31 19.35 -37.49 -22.58
C PRO A 31 20.45 -36.49 -22.93
N SER A 32 20.24 -35.73 -24.00
CA SER A 32 21.23 -34.76 -24.45
C SER A 32 21.55 -33.82 -23.27
N LYS A 33 22.78 -33.28 -23.19
CA LYS A 33 23.16 -32.34 -22.12
C LYS A 33 22.12 -31.23 -21.91
N THR A 34 21.50 -30.78 -23.00
CA THR A 34 20.44 -29.78 -23.01
C THR A 34 19.13 -30.29 -22.40
N GLN A 35 18.76 -31.56 -22.59
CA GLN A 35 17.58 -32.16 -21.93
C GLN A 35 17.80 -32.38 -20.43
N GLN A 36 19.05 -32.66 -20.02
CA GLN A 36 19.39 -32.75 -18.59
C GLN A 36 19.41 -31.38 -17.91
N GLU A 37 19.89 -30.33 -18.58
CA GLU A 37 19.81 -28.95 -18.06
C GLU A 37 18.36 -28.45 -17.96
N ILE A 38 17.52 -28.73 -18.97
CA ILE A 38 16.10 -28.34 -18.94
C ILE A 38 15.36 -29.04 -17.78
N ALA A 39 15.58 -30.34 -17.58
CA ALA A 39 14.97 -31.08 -16.48
C ALA A 39 15.43 -30.54 -15.10
N ALA A 40 16.72 -30.23 -14.94
CA ALA A 40 17.24 -29.65 -13.71
C ALA A 40 16.69 -28.23 -13.43
N ASP A 41 16.51 -27.41 -14.48
CA ASP A 41 15.90 -26.09 -14.36
C ASP A 41 14.40 -26.18 -14.04
N GLU A 42 13.68 -27.17 -14.57
CA GLU A 42 12.28 -27.45 -14.23
C GLU A 42 12.13 -27.89 -12.78
N ASP A 43 12.98 -28.80 -12.30
CA ASP A 43 13.00 -29.24 -10.89
C ASP A 43 13.25 -28.05 -9.95
N ARG A 44 14.23 -27.21 -10.29
CA ARG A 44 14.53 -25.98 -9.53
C ARG A 44 13.36 -24.99 -9.52
N LEU A 45 12.66 -24.84 -10.65
CA LEU A 45 11.48 -23.99 -10.73
C LEU A 45 10.32 -24.55 -9.91
N ASN A 46 10.17 -25.87 -9.83
CA ASN A 46 9.16 -26.53 -9.00
C ASN A 46 9.46 -26.36 -7.51
N GLU A 47 10.72 -26.48 -7.09
CA GLU A 47 11.16 -26.18 -5.72
C GLU A 47 10.85 -24.73 -5.33
N LEU A 48 11.22 -23.77 -6.18
CA LEU A 48 10.93 -22.35 -5.93
C LEU A 48 9.43 -22.06 -5.88
N ARG A 49 8.61 -22.75 -6.68
CA ARG A 49 7.15 -22.62 -6.63
C ARG A 49 6.58 -23.18 -5.33
N ALA A 50 7.07 -24.33 -4.88
CA ALA A 50 6.67 -24.92 -3.62
C ALA A 50 7.03 -24.00 -2.43
N GLU A 51 8.23 -23.42 -2.44
CA GLU A 51 8.68 -22.47 -1.41
C GLU A 51 7.83 -21.18 -1.40
N ILE A 52 7.50 -20.64 -2.58
CA ILE A 52 6.62 -19.47 -2.69
C ILE A 52 5.23 -19.77 -2.15
N GLU A 53 4.68 -20.95 -2.44
CA GLU A 53 3.36 -21.35 -1.97
C GLU A 53 3.35 -21.56 -0.44
N ASP A 54 4.39 -22.17 0.12
CA ASP A 54 4.56 -22.33 1.57
C ASP A 54 4.63 -20.97 2.29
N MET A 55 5.41 -20.03 1.74
CA MET A 55 5.44 -18.65 2.25
C MET A 55 4.08 -17.96 2.14
N ARG A 56 3.35 -18.16 1.04
CA ARG A 56 2.01 -17.57 0.84
C ARG A 56 1.02 -18.09 1.88
N LEU A 57 0.98 -19.40 2.10
CA LEU A 57 0.12 -20.04 3.10
C LEU A 57 0.46 -19.55 4.51
N THR A 58 1.75 -19.50 4.85
CA THR A 58 2.22 -18.97 6.15
C THR A 58 1.79 -17.51 6.36
N MET A 59 1.87 -16.68 5.32
CA MET A 59 1.39 -15.30 5.37
C MET A 59 -0.12 -15.20 5.56
N GLU A 60 -0.91 -16.06 4.90
CA GLU A 60 -2.36 -16.08 5.05
C GLU A 60 -2.79 -16.50 6.45
N GLU A 61 -2.15 -17.52 7.02
CA GLU A 61 -2.38 -17.94 8.40
C GLU A 61 -2.03 -16.84 9.40
N ALA A 62 -0.89 -16.16 9.21
CA ALA A 62 -0.49 -15.03 10.05
C ALA A 62 -1.47 -13.86 9.95
N ASN A 63 -1.93 -13.52 8.75
CA ASN A 63 -2.93 -12.46 8.52
C ASN A 63 -4.29 -12.80 9.14
N HIS A 64 -4.70 -14.06 9.07
CA HIS A 64 -5.92 -14.53 9.71
C HIS A 64 -5.83 -14.45 11.24
N ALA A 65 -4.69 -14.86 11.82
CA ALA A 65 -4.42 -14.72 13.25
C ALA A 65 -4.43 -13.25 13.71
N LEU A 66 -3.81 -12.35 12.94
CA LEU A 66 -3.84 -10.91 13.21
C LEU A 66 -5.27 -10.36 13.21
N THR A 67 -6.08 -10.73 12.21
CA THR A 67 -7.48 -10.29 12.11
C THR A 67 -8.31 -10.76 13.31
N LEU A 68 -8.09 -12.00 13.78
CA LEU A 68 -8.73 -12.54 14.98
C LEU A 68 -8.31 -11.80 16.26
N LEU A 69 -7.02 -11.44 16.37
CA LEU A 69 -6.51 -10.66 17.50
C LEU A 69 -7.10 -9.24 17.49
N GLU A 70 -7.11 -8.57 16.34
CA GLU A 70 -7.69 -7.24 16.16
C GLU A 70 -9.18 -7.22 16.49
N SER A 71 -9.94 -8.25 16.07
CA SER A 71 -11.34 -8.41 16.44
C SER A 71 -11.53 -8.54 17.95
N LYS A 72 -10.71 -9.35 18.64
CA LYS A 72 -10.77 -9.48 20.10
C LYS A 72 -10.42 -8.17 20.82
N ILE A 73 -9.48 -7.39 20.27
CA ILE A 73 -9.12 -6.07 20.79
C ILE A 73 -10.27 -5.06 20.55
N ALA A 74 -10.92 -5.11 19.39
CA ALA A 74 -12.07 -4.27 19.07
C ALA A 74 -13.25 -4.55 20.01
N ASP A 75 -13.60 -5.83 20.22
CA ASP A 75 -14.65 -6.25 21.17
C ASP A 75 -14.37 -5.77 22.60
N HIS A 76 -13.09 -5.79 23.00
CA HIS A 76 -12.68 -5.27 24.30
C HIS A 76 -12.86 -3.75 24.40
N ARG A 77 -12.43 -3.00 23.36
CA ARG A 77 -12.55 -1.53 23.31
C ARG A 77 -13.99 -1.05 23.22
N GLU A 78 -14.89 -1.81 22.60
CA GLU A 78 -16.32 -1.52 22.58
C GLU A 78 -16.92 -1.58 23.99
N ARG A 79 -16.51 -2.58 24.78
CA ARG A 79 -16.98 -2.78 26.14
C ARG A 79 -16.32 -1.84 27.15
N ASN A 80 -15.02 -1.54 26.96
CA ASN A 80 -14.21 -0.71 27.86
C ASN A 80 -13.36 0.30 27.07
N PRO A 81 -13.94 1.43 26.62
CA PRO A 81 -13.27 2.36 25.69
C PRO A 81 -12.08 3.12 26.28
N LEU A 82 -12.04 3.27 27.60
CA LEU A 82 -11.04 4.05 28.33
C LEU A 82 -9.98 3.19 29.01
N GLU A 83 -10.17 1.87 29.04
CA GLU A 83 -9.21 0.95 29.65
C GLU A 83 -8.16 0.51 28.63
N PRO A 84 -6.87 0.44 29.02
CA PRO A 84 -5.84 -0.12 28.18
C PRO A 84 -6.11 -1.61 27.96
N VAL A 85 -5.76 -2.12 26.77
CA VAL A 85 -5.89 -3.54 26.45
C VAL A 85 -5.04 -4.36 27.43
N PRO A 86 -5.64 -5.31 28.17
CA PRO A 86 -4.90 -6.14 29.13
C PRO A 86 -3.83 -6.98 28.44
N ALA A 87 -2.64 -7.07 29.04
CA ALA A 87 -1.55 -7.89 28.52
C ALA A 87 -1.93 -9.38 28.51
N GLU A 88 -2.77 -9.80 29.45
CA GLU A 88 -3.30 -11.16 29.58
C GLU A 88 -4.13 -11.58 28.37
N LEU A 89 -4.84 -10.64 27.75
CA LEU A 89 -5.67 -10.90 26.55
C LEU A 89 -4.79 -11.23 25.34
N VAL A 90 -3.73 -10.44 25.14
CA VAL A 90 -2.76 -10.66 24.06
C VAL A 90 -1.94 -11.92 24.32
N ASN A 91 -1.45 -12.11 25.54
CA ASN A 91 -0.66 -13.29 25.90
C ASN A 91 -1.50 -14.58 25.79
N GLY A 92 -2.74 -14.57 26.27
CA GLY A 92 -3.66 -15.69 26.12
C GLY A 92 -4.00 -16.01 24.66
N PHE A 93 -4.12 -14.99 23.81
CA PHE A 93 -4.25 -15.19 22.37
C PHE A 93 -3.00 -15.87 21.78
N CYS A 94 -1.81 -15.34 22.05
CA CYS A 94 -0.55 -15.89 21.52
C CYS A 94 -0.34 -17.35 21.95
N GLN A 95 -0.59 -17.67 23.22
CA GLN A 95 -0.47 -19.05 23.72
C GLN A 95 -1.46 -20.00 23.05
N ASN A 96 -2.70 -19.56 22.84
CA ASN A 96 -3.71 -20.37 22.16
C ASN A 96 -3.40 -20.55 20.67
N TRP A 97 -2.89 -19.50 20.02
CA TRP A 97 -2.45 -19.58 18.63
C TRP A 97 -1.28 -20.56 18.46
N ILE A 98 -0.25 -20.48 19.31
CA ILE A 98 0.88 -21.43 19.31
C ILE A 98 0.39 -22.86 19.53
N LYS A 99 -0.52 -23.07 20.48
CA LYS A 99 -1.11 -24.39 20.73
C LYS A 99 -1.85 -24.91 19.50
N ASN A 100 -2.64 -24.08 18.83
CA ASN A 100 -3.35 -24.46 17.61
C ASN A 100 -2.38 -24.79 16.47
N CYS A 101 -1.30 -24.01 16.31
CA CYS A 101 -0.25 -24.32 15.35
C CYS A 101 0.38 -25.69 15.63
N HIS A 102 0.70 -26.02 16.88
CA HIS A 102 1.22 -27.35 17.23
C HIS A 102 0.24 -28.48 16.90
N VAL A 103 -1.04 -28.33 17.22
CA VAL A 103 -2.06 -29.34 16.85
C VAL A 103 -2.18 -29.48 15.33
N ALA A 104 -2.13 -28.37 14.59
CA ALA A 104 -2.16 -28.40 13.12
C ALA A 104 -0.93 -29.12 12.55
N THR A 105 0.27 -28.83 13.06
CA THR A 105 1.52 -29.52 12.66
C THR A 105 1.46 -31.02 12.96
N GLU A 106 0.96 -31.41 14.14
CA GLU A 106 0.77 -32.83 14.47
C GLU A 106 -0.27 -33.49 13.55
N THR A 107 -1.37 -32.80 13.23
CA THR A 107 -2.39 -33.33 12.31
C THR A 107 -1.82 -33.55 10.91
N ILE A 108 -1.05 -32.59 10.40
CA ILE A 108 -0.38 -32.70 9.10
C ILE A 108 0.65 -33.83 9.11
N SER A 109 1.41 -33.99 10.20
CA SER A 109 2.40 -35.07 10.28
C SER A 109 1.75 -36.46 10.28
N PHE A 110 0.60 -36.62 10.95
CA PHE A 110 -0.19 -37.86 10.86
C PHE A 110 -0.73 -38.09 9.45
N GLN A 111 -1.29 -37.06 8.80
CA GLN A 111 -1.77 -37.17 7.42
C GLN A 111 -0.65 -37.52 6.44
N GLN A 112 0.54 -36.97 6.65
CA GLN A 112 1.72 -37.28 5.85
C GLN A 112 2.18 -38.73 6.04
N LEU A 113 2.16 -39.25 7.27
CA LEU A 113 2.46 -40.65 7.54
C LEU A 113 1.44 -41.59 6.89
N ASP A 114 0.16 -41.24 6.92
CA ASP A 114 -0.91 -42.01 6.26
C ASP A 114 -0.75 -41.99 4.73
N ALA A 115 -0.48 -40.81 4.15
CA ALA A 115 -0.22 -40.67 2.72
C ALA A 115 1.04 -41.45 2.28
N ASP A 116 2.10 -41.42 3.09
CA ASP A 116 3.32 -42.20 2.83
C ASP A 116 3.05 -43.71 2.89
N ALA A 117 2.18 -44.16 3.80
CA ALA A 117 1.76 -45.56 3.87
C ALA A 117 0.93 -45.95 2.63
N GLU A 118 0.02 -45.09 2.18
CA GLU A 118 -0.78 -45.32 0.96
C GLU A 118 0.08 -45.30 -0.31
N ILE A 119 1.06 -44.41 -0.41
CA ILE A 119 2.03 -44.40 -1.52
C ILE A 119 2.83 -45.71 -1.54
N ARG A 120 3.21 -46.25 -0.38
CA ARG A 120 3.90 -47.55 -0.31
C ARG A 120 3.02 -48.69 -0.81
N THR A 121 1.76 -48.77 -0.37
CA THR A 121 0.84 -49.82 -0.83
C THR A 121 0.54 -49.70 -2.32
N GLN A 122 0.38 -48.48 -2.84
CA GLN A 122 0.23 -48.25 -4.27
C GLN A 122 1.48 -48.64 -5.06
N ARG A 123 2.68 -48.34 -4.57
CA ARG A 123 3.94 -48.79 -5.18
C ARG A 123 4.07 -50.30 -5.19
N ASP A 124 3.69 -50.97 -4.12
CA ASP A 124 3.69 -52.43 -4.06
C ASP A 124 2.66 -53.03 -5.02
N THR A 125 1.47 -52.41 -5.14
CA THR A 125 0.44 -52.81 -6.12
C THR A 125 0.91 -52.58 -7.56
N ILE A 126 1.64 -51.48 -7.83
CA ILE A 126 2.23 -51.21 -9.14
C ILE A 126 3.28 -52.28 -9.46
N LYS A 127 4.18 -52.62 -8.52
CA LYS A 127 5.16 -53.70 -8.72
C LYS A 127 4.48 -55.05 -8.96
N GLU A 128 3.46 -55.39 -8.19
CA GLU A 128 2.68 -56.62 -8.38
C GLU A 128 2.00 -56.63 -9.76
N LYS A 129 1.45 -55.49 -10.20
CA LYS A 129 0.88 -55.34 -11.55
C LYS A 129 1.94 -55.38 -12.65
N GLU A 130 3.14 -54.85 -12.43
CA GLU A 130 4.27 -54.94 -13.36
C GLU A 130 4.77 -56.39 -13.47
N GLU A 131 4.80 -57.14 -12.37
CA GLU A 131 5.11 -58.57 -12.32
C GLU A 131 4.01 -59.42 -12.99
N LEU A 132 2.74 -59.06 -12.83
CA LEU A 132 1.60 -59.71 -13.48
C LEU A 132 1.45 -59.32 -14.97
N ALA A 133 1.88 -58.12 -15.35
CA ALA A 133 1.89 -57.63 -16.73
C ALA A 133 2.98 -58.29 -17.60
N ALA A 134 3.87 -59.09 -17.01
CA ALA A 134 4.73 -60.02 -17.74
C ALA A 134 3.95 -61.20 -18.39
N SER A 135 2.63 -61.25 -18.23
CA SER A 135 1.72 -62.24 -18.84
C SER A 135 0.65 -61.57 -19.70
N ASP A 136 0.88 -61.54 -21.02
CA ASP A 136 -0.09 -61.56 -22.13
C ASP A 136 -1.28 -60.56 -22.20
N THR A 137 -1.25 -59.41 -21.51
CA THR A 137 -2.30 -58.35 -21.65
C THR A 137 -1.77 -56.99 -22.17
N VAL A 138 -0.64 -56.96 -22.87
CA VAL A 138 0.09 -55.71 -23.19
C VAL A 138 -0.54 -54.83 -24.29
N LEU A 139 -1.44 -55.34 -25.12
CA LEU A 139 -1.93 -54.60 -26.30
C LEU A 139 -3.08 -53.61 -26.03
N VAL A 140 -4.00 -53.93 -25.12
CA VAL A 140 -5.17 -53.07 -24.84
C VAL A 140 -4.81 -51.92 -23.89
N ASP A 141 -3.87 -52.14 -22.96
CA ASP A 141 -3.40 -51.11 -22.03
C ASP A 141 -2.51 -50.06 -22.73
N PHE A 142 -1.80 -50.42 -23.80
CA PHE A 142 -0.99 -49.47 -24.56
C PHE A 142 -1.85 -48.45 -25.33
N GLU A 143 -2.94 -48.87 -25.97
CA GLU A 143 -3.84 -47.96 -26.68
C GLU A 143 -4.55 -46.99 -25.72
N ALA A 144 -4.97 -47.47 -24.54
CA ALA A 144 -5.53 -46.63 -23.49
C ALA A 144 -4.52 -45.58 -22.99
N LEU A 145 -3.26 -45.99 -22.77
CA LEU A 145 -2.18 -45.09 -22.36
C LEU A 145 -1.81 -44.07 -23.46
N VAL A 146 -1.87 -44.46 -24.74
CA VAL A 146 -1.63 -43.54 -25.87
C VAL A 146 -2.74 -42.50 -25.98
N CYS A 147 -4.02 -42.91 -25.84
CA CYS A 147 -5.15 -41.99 -25.76
C CYS A 147 -5.02 -41.03 -24.58
N GLN A 148 -4.72 -41.56 -23.38
CA GLN A 148 -4.53 -40.75 -22.18
C GLN A 148 -3.36 -39.77 -22.32
N LYS A 149 -2.25 -40.18 -22.93
CA LYS A 149 -1.12 -39.28 -23.22
C LYS A 149 -1.52 -38.15 -24.16
N LYS A 150 -2.31 -38.45 -25.21
CA LYS A 150 -2.79 -37.44 -26.14
C LYS A 150 -3.75 -36.44 -25.47
N ASP A 151 -4.67 -36.93 -24.65
CA ASP A 151 -5.60 -36.09 -23.89
C ASP A 151 -4.84 -35.23 -22.87
N ASN A 152 -3.84 -35.78 -22.19
CA ASN A 152 -2.98 -35.03 -21.28
C ASN A 152 -2.19 -33.93 -21.99
N VAL A 153 -1.69 -34.17 -23.21
CA VAL A 153 -1.01 -33.13 -24.01
C VAL A 153 -1.96 -32.01 -24.40
N VAL A 154 -3.19 -32.33 -24.80
CA VAL A 154 -4.22 -31.33 -25.11
C VAL A 154 -4.58 -30.52 -23.86
N ASN A 155 -4.76 -31.19 -22.72
CA ASN A 155 -5.05 -30.53 -21.44
C ASN A 155 -3.89 -29.63 -20.99
N LEU A 156 -2.64 -30.08 -21.15
CA LEU A 156 -1.44 -29.27 -20.88
C LEU A 156 -1.37 -28.04 -21.78
N GLN A 157 -1.68 -28.17 -23.07
CA GLN A 157 -1.71 -27.04 -23.99
C GLN A 157 -2.79 -26.03 -23.58
N GLN A 158 -4.00 -26.49 -23.26
CA GLN A 158 -5.08 -25.63 -22.78
C GLN A 158 -4.73 -24.93 -21.45
N ALA A 159 -4.09 -25.66 -20.52
CA ALA A 159 -3.60 -25.09 -19.27
C ALA A 159 -2.50 -24.04 -19.51
N SER A 160 -1.61 -24.26 -20.49
CA SER A 160 -0.59 -23.31 -20.88
C SER A 160 -1.20 -22.03 -21.48
N ASP A 161 -2.15 -22.19 -22.40
CA ASP A 161 -2.82 -21.07 -23.08
C ASP A 161 -3.60 -20.23 -22.08
N THR A 162 -4.36 -20.86 -21.18
CA THR A 162 -5.07 -20.16 -20.10
C THR A 162 -4.13 -19.47 -19.11
N ASN A 163 -2.98 -20.07 -18.77
CA ASN A 163 -1.97 -19.42 -17.93
C ASN A 163 -1.41 -18.16 -18.61
N TYR A 164 -1.14 -18.22 -19.91
CA TYR A 164 -0.70 -17.06 -20.68
C TYR A 164 -1.74 -15.92 -20.66
N GLU A 165 -3.01 -16.24 -20.88
CA GLU A 165 -4.10 -15.25 -20.80
C GLU A 165 -4.23 -14.64 -19.41
N LEU A 166 -4.14 -15.46 -18.36
CA LEU A 166 -4.16 -14.98 -16.97
C LEU A 166 -2.99 -14.06 -16.66
N ARG A 167 -1.78 -14.35 -17.17
CA ARG A 167 -0.62 -13.46 -17.02
C ARG A 167 -0.83 -12.13 -17.74
N LEU A 168 -1.40 -12.15 -18.94
CA LEU A 168 -1.71 -10.94 -19.71
C LEU A 168 -2.75 -10.08 -18.98
N LEU A 169 -3.84 -10.70 -18.51
CA LEU A 169 -4.88 -10.03 -17.72
C LEU A 169 -4.32 -9.49 -16.40
N GLY A 170 -3.52 -10.28 -15.68
CA GLY A 170 -2.85 -9.87 -14.45
C GLY A 170 -1.94 -8.66 -14.66
N GLY A 171 -1.18 -8.64 -15.76
CA GLY A 171 -0.37 -7.48 -16.17
C GLY A 171 -1.22 -6.22 -16.39
N LYS A 172 -2.35 -6.36 -17.11
CA LYS A 172 -3.28 -5.25 -17.39
C LYS A 172 -3.94 -4.72 -16.12
N VAL A 173 -4.37 -5.61 -15.23
CA VAL A 173 -4.94 -5.22 -13.91
C VAL A 173 -3.90 -4.49 -13.08
N ARG A 174 -2.66 -5.00 -13.01
CA ARG A 174 -1.57 -4.34 -12.27
C ARG A 174 -1.25 -2.95 -12.82
N GLN A 175 -1.24 -2.79 -14.14
CA GLN A 175 -1.05 -1.49 -14.78
C GLN A 175 -2.18 -0.51 -14.44
N ASN A 176 -3.43 -0.96 -14.55
CA ASN A 176 -4.60 -0.14 -14.21
C ASN A 176 -4.60 0.25 -12.72
N TRP A 177 -4.34 -0.71 -11.84
CA TRP A 177 -4.23 -0.46 -10.41
C TRP A 177 -3.15 0.58 -10.09
N SER A 178 -1.97 0.46 -10.71
CA SER A 178 -0.87 1.41 -10.51
C SER A 178 -1.24 2.80 -10.98
N ARG A 179 -1.93 2.92 -12.12
CA ARG A 179 -2.44 4.19 -12.65
C ARG A 179 -3.48 4.82 -11.72
N GLU A 180 -4.47 4.06 -11.25
CA GLU A 180 -5.49 4.57 -10.33
C GLU A 180 -4.89 4.95 -8.98
N LYS A 181 -3.93 4.18 -8.46
CA LYS A 181 -3.18 4.52 -7.24
C LYS A 181 -2.48 5.88 -7.37
N ILE A 182 -1.84 6.15 -8.50
CA ILE A 182 -1.18 7.45 -8.76
C ILE A 182 -2.23 8.58 -8.76
N LYS A 183 -3.35 8.43 -9.49
CA LYS A 183 -4.43 9.43 -9.51
C LYS A 183 -5.00 9.71 -8.11
N VAL A 184 -5.21 8.66 -7.30
CA VAL A 184 -5.68 8.82 -5.91
C VAL A 184 -4.65 9.58 -5.08
N SER A 185 -3.36 9.29 -5.24
CA SER A 185 -2.30 10.04 -4.56
C SER A 185 -2.27 11.51 -4.96
N GLU A 186 -2.40 11.82 -6.25
CA GLU A 186 -2.44 13.18 -6.78
C GLU A 186 -3.67 13.95 -6.26
N THR A 187 -4.85 13.33 -6.27
CA THR A 187 -6.07 13.95 -5.75
C THR A 187 -6.02 14.20 -4.25
N ILE A 188 -5.43 13.30 -3.46
CA ILE A 188 -5.17 13.52 -2.03
C ILE A 188 -4.22 14.69 -1.83
N GLN A 189 -3.17 14.81 -2.65
CA GLN A 189 -2.25 15.94 -2.57
C GLN A 189 -2.96 17.27 -2.87
N MET A 190 -3.74 17.33 -3.95
CA MET A 190 -4.54 18.51 -4.29
C MET A 190 -5.51 18.88 -3.18
N LEU A 191 -6.18 17.90 -2.56
CA LEU A 191 -7.08 18.14 -1.43
C LEU A 191 -6.35 18.74 -0.23
N ARG A 192 -5.14 18.27 0.08
CA ARG A 192 -4.31 18.82 1.16
C ARG A 192 -3.88 20.26 0.87
N GLU A 193 -3.52 20.57 -0.37
CA GLU A 193 -3.18 21.93 -0.78
C GLU A 193 -4.38 22.86 -0.66
N ALA A 194 -5.54 22.46 -1.18
CA ALA A 194 -6.79 23.20 -1.04
C ALA A 194 -7.17 23.43 0.43
N SER A 195 -7.02 22.42 1.29
CA SER A 195 -7.31 22.53 2.73
C SER A 195 -6.41 23.58 3.40
N ARG A 196 -5.11 23.60 3.08
CA ARG A 196 -4.18 24.62 3.61
C ARG A 196 -4.56 26.03 3.15
N ASP A 197 -5.05 26.18 1.91
CA ASP A 197 -5.48 27.48 1.39
C ASP A 197 -6.80 27.95 2.00
N CYS A 198 -7.72 27.02 2.31
CA CYS A 198 -8.90 27.29 3.13
C CYS A 198 -8.49 27.79 4.52
N GLU A 199 -7.59 27.10 5.22
CA GLU A 199 -7.14 27.53 6.55
C GLU A 199 -6.45 28.91 6.52
N LYS A 200 -5.67 29.21 5.48
CA LYS A 200 -5.07 30.55 5.31
C LYS A 200 -6.14 31.61 5.14
N SER A 201 -7.16 31.32 4.31
CA SER A 201 -8.28 32.22 4.06
C SER A 201 -9.12 32.46 5.32
N GLU A 202 -9.38 31.42 6.12
CA GLU A 202 -10.05 31.52 7.40
C GLU A 202 -9.28 32.40 8.38
N ARG A 203 -7.96 32.18 8.53
CA ARG A 203 -7.10 33.03 9.37
C ARG A 203 -7.10 34.49 8.90
N ALA A 204 -7.12 34.74 7.59
CA ALA A 204 -7.22 36.08 7.05
C ALA A 204 -8.58 36.72 7.37
N LEU A 205 -9.68 35.98 7.24
CA LEU A 205 -11.03 36.43 7.60
C LEU A 205 -11.11 36.81 9.08
N GLU A 206 -10.57 35.99 9.98
CA GLU A 206 -10.52 36.30 11.41
C GLU A 206 -9.73 37.58 11.71
N GLN A 207 -8.63 37.81 10.99
CA GLN A 207 -7.87 39.05 11.12
C GLN A 207 -8.68 40.26 10.65
N TRP A 208 -9.40 40.15 9.54
CA TRP A 208 -10.27 41.21 9.03
C TRP A 208 -11.43 41.50 9.99
N GLN A 209 -12.10 40.47 10.51
CA GLN A 209 -13.14 40.64 11.53
C GLN A 209 -12.62 41.33 12.79
N ARG A 210 -11.38 41.06 13.21
CA ARG A 210 -10.74 41.77 14.33
C ARG A 210 -10.37 43.21 14.00
N LYS A 211 -10.08 43.53 12.74
CA LYS A 211 -9.85 44.92 12.30
C LYS A 211 -11.18 45.69 12.26
N ILE A 212 -12.23 45.09 11.70
CA ILE A 212 -13.58 45.68 11.67
C ILE A 212 -14.05 46.02 13.08
N ARG A 213 -14.01 45.06 14.02
CA ARG A 213 -14.37 45.29 15.43
C ARG A 213 -13.52 46.32 16.18
N ARG A 214 -12.34 46.66 15.67
CA ARG A 214 -11.53 47.77 16.21
C ARG A 214 -12.02 49.09 15.65
N VAL A 215 -12.15 49.17 14.33
CA VAL A 215 -12.66 50.37 13.65
C VAL A 215 -14.07 50.73 14.12
N GLU A 216 -14.95 49.75 14.35
CA GLU A 216 -16.29 49.99 14.89
C GLU A 216 -16.24 50.66 16.28
N ARG A 217 -15.34 50.22 17.16
CA ARG A 217 -15.13 50.86 18.47
C ARG A 217 -14.53 52.26 18.35
N ASP A 218 -13.56 52.43 17.46
CA ASP A 218 -12.96 53.75 17.20
C ASP A 218 -14.03 54.74 16.66
N ILE A 219 -14.97 54.26 15.84
CA ILE A 219 -16.12 55.06 15.36
C ILE A 219 -17.03 55.45 16.53
N GLU A 220 -17.40 54.50 17.39
CA GLU A 220 -18.23 54.79 18.59
C GLU A 220 -17.57 55.83 19.49
N GLU A 221 -16.26 55.70 19.76
CA GLU A 221 -15.49 56.68 20.56
C GLU A 221 -15.49 58.08 19.91
N LEU A 222 -15.28 58.15 18.59
CA LEU A 222 -15.31 59.43 17.86
C LEU A 222 -16.71 60.06 17.82
N GLU A 223 -17.77 59.25 17.75
CA GLU A 223 -19.15 59.72 17.82
C GLU A 223 -19.47 60.32 19.19
N ASP A 224 -19.04 59.67 20.27
CA ASP A 224 -19.15 60.17 21.64
C ASP A 224 -18.38 61.48 21.83
N GLU A 225 -17.13 61.55 21.37
CA GLU A 225 -16.34 62.79 21.40
C GLU A 225 -17.03 63.93 20.64
N ASN A 226 -17.55 63.66 19.44
CA ASN A 226 -18.28 64.63 18.64
C ASN A 226 -19.55 65.11 19.37
N ALA A 227 -20.29 64.21 20.00
CA ALA A 227 -21.46 64.55 20.80
C ALA A 227 -21.10 65.48 21.98
N THR A 228 -20.00 65.19 22.71
CA THR A 228 -19.55 66.06 23.81
C THR A 228 -19.09 67.44 23.32
N LEU A 229 -18.40 67.51 22.17
CA LEU A 229 -17.99 68.78 21.56
C LEU A 229 -19.19 69.61 21.12
N ARG A 230 -20.19 68.99 20.49
CA ARG A 230 -21.45 69.67 20.11
C ARG A 230 -22.15 70.26 21.33
N GLU A 231 -22.20 69.52 22.44
CA GLU A 231 -22.80 70.02 23.67
C GLU A 231 -22.00 71.17 24.29
N LYS A 232 -20.66 71.12 24.26
CA LYS A 232 -19.80 72.24 24.68
C LYS A 232 -20.03 73.47 23.82
N VAL A 233 -20.11 73.32 22.50
CA VAL A 233 -20.40 74.42 21.56
C VAL A 233 -21.80 75.01 21.82
N ARG A 234 -22.80 74.16 22.09
CA ARG A 234 -24.16 74.62 22.43
C ARG A 234 -24.20 75.43 23.72
N LYS A 235 -23.40 75.06 24.73
CA LYS A 235 -23.27 75.81 26.00
C LYS A 235 -22.41 77.06 25.87
N TYR A 236 -21.46 77.05 24.94
CA TYR A 236 -20.60 78.20 24.69
C TYR A 236 -21.38 79.28 23.94
N ARG A 237 -21.84 80.28 24.68
CA ARG A 237 -22.34 81.52 24.08
C ARG A 237 -21.12 82.37 23.71
N PRO A 238 -20.87 82.66 22.42
CA PRO A 238 -19.79 83.56 22.07
C PRO A 238 -20.04 84.93 22.73
N PRO A 239 -19.01 85.53 23.36
CA PRO A 239 -19.17 86.82 24.02
C PRO A 239 -19.66 87.86 23.01
N GLY A 240 -20.63 88.68 23.43
CA GLY A 240 -21.18 89.71 22.57
C GLY A 240 -20.11 90.77 22.26
N ILE A 241 -20.21 91.43 21.09
CA ILE A 241 -19.29 92.52 20.70
C ILE A 241 -19.18 93.59 21.80
N LEU A 242 -20.27 93.84 22.54
CA LEU A 242 -20.30 94.77 23.68
C LEU A 242 -19.54 94.25 24.90
N GLU A 243 -19.59 92.96 25.22
CA GLU A 243 -18.78 92.38 26.30
C GLU A 243 -17.29 92.40 25.94
N ILE A 244 -16.97 92.14 24.68
CA ILE A 244 -15.60 92.26 24.14
C ILE A 244 -15.13 93.72 24.25
N ALA A 245 -15.93 94.69 23.81
CA ALA A 245 -15.60 96.11 23.90
C ALA A 245 -15.44 96.58 25.36
N ARG A 246 -16.28 96.10 26.27
CA ARG A 246 -16.17 96.40 27.71
C ARG A 246 -14.88 95.83 28.30
N LYS A 247 -14.54 94.58 27.96
CA LYS A 247 -13.28 93.94 28.37
C LYS A 247 -12.06 94.68 27.83
N PHE A 248 -12.11 95.18 26.59
CA PHE A 248 -11.06 96.03 26.03
C PHE A 248 -10.91 97.34 26.81
N GLY A 249 -12.01 97.99 27.19
CA GLY A 249 -11.97 99.18 28.04
C GLY A 249 -11.41 98.91 29.44
N GLU A 250 -11.81 97.81 30.09
CA GLU A 250 -11.25 97.34 31.37
C GLU A 250 -9.73 97.10 31.25
N LEU A 251 -9.27 96.54 30.13
CA LEU A 251 -7.85 96.29 29.83
C LEU A 251 -7.06 97.59 29.60
N GLU A 252 -7.63 98.55 28.88
CA GLU A 252 -7.01 99.85 28.64
C GLU A 252 -6.85 100.62 29.96
N GLN A 253 -7.86 100.58 30.83
CA GLN A 253 -7.80 101.18 32.17
C GLN A 253 -6.76 100.49 33.06
N ALA A 254 -6.72 99.16 33.09
CA ALA A 254 -5.72 98.43 33.86
C ALA A 254 -4.30 98.72 33.36
N LYS A 255 -4.11 98.85 32.04
CA LYS A 255 -2.85 99.25 31.42
C LYS A 255 -2.45 100.68 31.82
N ASP A 256 -3.38 101.63 31.82
CA ASP A 256 -3.12 103.00 32.23
C ASP A 256 -2.81 103.12 33.73
N GLU A 257 -3.47 102.33 34.57
CA GLU A 257 -3.16 102.25 36.00
C GLU A 257 -1.79 101.63 36.26
N LEU A 258 -1.45 100.53 35.57
CA LEU A 258 -0.11 99.96 35.58
C LEU A 258 0.94 100.98 35.11
N PHE A 259 0.67 101.70 34.04
CA PHE A 259 1.56 102.73 33.54
C PHE A 259 1.75 103.87 34.55
N LYS A 260 0.70 104.28 35.26
CA LYS A 260 0.79 105.28 36.35
C LYS A 260 1.56 104.77 37.57
N VAL A 261 1.44 103.49 37.90
CA VAL A 261 2.20 102.86 39.00
C VAL A 261 3.68 102.72 38.61
N VAL A 262 3.97 102.29 37.39
CA VAL A 262 5.34 102.23 36.84
C VAL A 262 5.93 103.63 36.77
N LYS A 263 5.19 104.62 36.25
CA LYS A 263 5.66 106.02 36.18
C LYS A 263 5.90 106.63 37.57
N ARG A 264 5.10 106.30 38.58
CA ARG A 264 5.37 106.71 39.97
C ARG A 264 6.62 106.04 40.53
N LYS A 265 6.77 104.73 40.35
CA LYS A 265 7.98 104.01 40.76
C LYS A 265 9.25 104.52 40.10
N VAL A 266 9.20 104.89 38.81
CA VAL A 266 10.34 105.44 38.06
C VAL A 266 10.66 106.90 38.42
N LEU A 267 9.73 107.62 39.08
CA LEU A 267 9.93 109.01 39.54
C LEU A 267 10.25 109.12 41.05
N GLU A 268 10.10 108.02 41.80
CA GLU A 268 10.39 107.93 43.24
C GLU A 268 11.74 107.21 43.53
N ASP A 269 12.39 106.66 42.50
CA ASP A 269 13.81 106.26 42.47
C ASP A 269 14.65 107.35 41.77
#